data_AF-A0AAU7ZXV8-F1
#
_entry.id   AF-A0AAU7ZXV8-F1
#
_cell.length_a   1.000
_cell.length_b   1.000
_cell.length_c   1.000
_cell.angle_alpha   90.00
_cell.angle_beta   90.00
_cell.angle_gamma   90.00
#
_symmetry.space_group_name_H-M   'P 1'
#
loop_
_entity.id
_entity.type
_entity.pdbx_description
1 polymer ?
#
loop_
_entity_poly.entity_id
_entity_poly.type
_entity_poly.pdbx_seq_one_letter_code
_entity_poly.pdbx_strand_id
1 'polypeptide(L)'
;MSEEKIEPKNGDSSPSPQITEKRIGCAHYKRRAKFVTPCCNKLYMCRYCHDENEQHYLNRKLVNELICTECDTRQKVQAVCENCGVTFGKYTCLICNLFDDEDKKQYHCDGCGICRVGGRDRFFHCERCNMCLPVQLQRVGHRCVENVSRSNCPVCLEDIHTSRIPCHIPDCGHLLHRPCFEQLLQSGHYACPTCQTSMIDMTN
;
A
#
# COMPACT_ATOMS: atom_id res chain seq x y z
N MET A 1 -51.23 5.87 60.47
CA MET A 1 -51.62 5.36 59.12
C MET A 1 -50.88 6.25 58.15
N SER A 2 -49.83 5.88 57.44
CA SER A 2 -49.29 4.57 57.05
C SER A 2 -47.87 4.87 56.55
N GLU A 3 -46.87 4.21 57.14
CA GLU A 3 -45.95 3.28 56.45
C GLU A 3 -44.82 3.95 55.65
N GLU A 4 -43.63 3.88 56.25
CA GLU A 4 -42.32 3.97 55.63
C GLU A 4 -42.16 2.99 54.46
N LYS A 5 -41.32 3.35 53.49
CA LYS A 5 -40.33 2.40 52.93
C LYS A 5 -39.12 3.16 52.40
N ILE A 6 -38.07 3.15 53.21
CA ILE A 6 -36.69 3.43 52.82
C ILE A 6 -36.14 2.12 52.25
N GLU A 7 -35.68 2.13 50.99
CA GLU A 7 -35.00 0.99 50.34
C GLU A 7 -33.52 1.31 50.04
N PRO A 8 -32.66 0.27 49.93
CA PRO A 8 -31.27 0.33 50.39
C PRO A 8 -30.24 0.68 49.31
N LYS A 9 -29.04 1.02 49.79
CA LYS A 9 -27.79 1.17 49.02
C LYS A 9 -27.28 -0.17 48.46
N ASN A 10 -26.80 -0.14 47.22
CA ASN A 10 -25.55 -0.72 46.68
C ASN A 10 -25.76 -1.34 45.29
N GLY A 11 -24.93 -0.92 44.35
CA GLY A 11 -24.86 -1.45 43.00
C GLY A 11 -23.62 -0.89 42.31
N ASP A 12 -22.46 -1.26 42.86
CA ASP A 12 -21.14 -0.99 42.30
C ASP A 12 -21.10 -1.48 40.85
N SER A 13 -21.23 -0.55 39.91
CA SER A 13 -21.29 -0.81 38.48
C SER A 13 -19.86 -0.84 37.95
N SER A 14 -19.15 -1.93 38.22
CA SER A 14 -17.87 -2.21 37.59
C SER A 14 -18.05 -2.24 36.06
N PRO A 15 -17.30 -1.46 35.27
CA PRO A 15 -17.34 -1.61 33.83
C PRO A 15 -16.73 -2.96 33.46
N SER A 16 -17.57 -3.85 32.95
CA SER A 16 -17.14 -5.10 32.32
C SER A 16 -16.02 -4.79 31.29
N PRO A 17 -14.89 -5.51 31.32
CA PRO A 17 -13.79 -5.25 30.40
C PRO A 17 -14.30 -5.47 28.98
N GLN A 18 -14.40 -4.39 28.22
CA GLN A 18 -14.58 -4.47 26.79
C GLN A 18 -13.37 -5.24 26.26
N ILE A 19 -13.59 -6.50 25.86
CA ILE A 19 -12.64 -7.26 25.06
C ILE A 19 -12.50 -6.45 23.77
N THR A 20 -11.53 -5.55 23.76
CA THR A 20 -11.13 -4.84 22.57
C THR A 20 -10.58 -5.93 21.66
N GLU A 21 -11.38 -6.39 20.70
CA GLU A 21 -10.88 -7.20 19.62
C GLU A 21 -9.69 -6.44 19.03
N LYS A 22 -8.47 -6.95 19.28
CA LYS A 22 -7.25 -6.33 18.77
C LYS A 22 -7.36 -6.37 17.26
N ARG A 23 -7.77 -5.25 16.64
CA ARG A 23 -7.85 -5.12 15.18
C ARG A 23 -6.48 -5.47 14.60
N ILE A 24 -6.40 -6.61 13.92
CA ILE A 24 -5.19 -7.03 13.22
C ILE A 24 -5.08 -6.17 11.96
N GLY A 25 -4.09 -5.28 11.92
CA GLY A 25 -3.78 -4.47 10.73
C GLY A 25 -4.64 -3.21 10.55
N CYS A 26 -4.75 -2.81 9.28
CA CYS A 26 -5.58 -1.71 8.81
C CYS A 26 -6.27 -2.09 7.48
N ALA A 27 -7.01 -1.15 6.88
CA ALA A 27 -7.64 -1.36 5.57
C ALA A 27 -6.64 -1.65 4.43
N HIS A 28 -5.36 -1.30 4.59
CA HIS A 28 -4.34 -1.48 3.56
C HIS A 28 -3.58 -2.81 3.70
N TYR A 29 -3.26 -3.22 4.93
CA TYR A 29 -2.42 -4.38 5.23
C TYR A 29 -2.87 -5.06 6.52
N LYS A 30 -2.93 -6.40 6.52
CA LYS A 30 -3.14 -7.19 7.74
C LYS A 30 -1.79 -7.49 8.37
N ARG A 31 -1.50 -6.94 9.55
CA ARG A 31 -0.18 -7.07 10.17
C ARG A 31 -0.24 -6.84 11.68
N ARG A 32 0.80 -7.31 12.38
CA ARG A 32 0.89 -7.23 13.85
C ARG A 32 1.92 -6.21 14.36
N ALA A 33 2.19 -5.16 13.58
CA ALA A 33 3.16 -4.13 13.91
C ALA A 33 2.68 -2.70 13.59
N LYS A 34 2.94 -1.77 14.50
CA LYS A 34 2.86 -0.31 14.28
C LYS A 34 4.26 0.23 14.01
N PHE A 35 4.42 1.11 13.04
CA PHE A 35 5.71 1.78 12.81
C PHE A 35 5.85 3.00 13.69
N VAL A 36 7.05 3.18 14.22
CA VAL A 36 7.51 4.47 14.73
C VAL A 36 7.99 5.27 13.53
N THR A 37 7.25 6.32 13.16
CA THR A 37 7.55 7.07 11.94
C THR A 37 8.65 8.10 12.21
N PRO A 38 9.84 8.00 11.58
CA PRO A 38 10.98 8.85 11.91
C PRO A 38 10.78 10.33 11.52
N CYS A 39 9.85 10.61 10.61
CA CYS A 39 9.55 11.98 10.15
C CYS A 39 8.80 12.82 11.20
N CYS A 40 7.97 12.20 12.05
CA CYS A 40 7.10 12.90 12.99
C CYS A 40 6.94 12.22 14.35
N ASN A 41 7.66 11.11 14.59
CA ASN A 41 7.65 10.31 15.81
C ASN A 41 6.25 9.82 16.25
N LYS A 42 5.34 9.66 15.29
CA LYS A 42 3.99 9.15 15.51
C LYS A 42 3.94 7.64 15.24
N LEU A 43 2.84 7.01 15.64
CA LEU A 43 2.63 5.57 15.48
C LEU A 43 1.57 5.30 14.43
N TYR A 44 1.93 4.54 13.39
CA TYR A 44 1.00 4.19 12.32
C TYR A 44 0.99 2.70 11.98
N MET A 45 -0.21 2.20 11.68
CA MET A 45 -0.41 0.83 11.19
C MET A 45 0.09 0.60 9.77
N CYS A 46 0.51 1.60 9.01
CA CYS A 46 1.36 1.45 7.82
C CYS A 46 1.76 2.83 7.27
N ARG A 47 2.68 2.79 6.29
CA ARG A 47 2.56 3.50 5.01
C ARG A 47 1.42 4.53 4.91
N TYR A 48 0.34 4.04 4.35
CA TYR A 48 -0.78 4.83 3.88
C TYR A 48 -1.59 5.42 5.01
N CYS A 49 -1.74 4.70 6.13
CA CYS A 49 -2.35 5.28 7.32
C CYS A 49 -1.60 6.55 7.77
N HIS A 50 -0.27 6.60 7.65
CA HIS A 50 0.47 7.83 7.89
C HIS A 50 0.12 8.90 6.86
N ASP A 51 0.32 8.60 5.56
CA ASP A 51 0.16 9.56 4.47
C ASP A 51 -1.29 10.11 4.36
N GLU A 52 -2.30 9.35 4.81
CA GLU A 52 -3.71 9.78 4.86
C GLU A 52 -4.03 10.72 6.04
N ASN A 53 -3.22 10.73 7.09
CA ASN A 53 -3.45 11.50 8.32
C ASN A 53 -2.42 12.61 8.53
N GLU A 54 -1.43 12.73 7.64
CA GLU A 54 -0.33 13.68 7.75
C GLU A 54 -0.18 14.47 6.44
N GLN A 55 0.27 15.72 6.54
CA GLN A 55 0.51 16.59 5.38
C GLN A 55 1.86 16.30 4.68
N HIS A 56 2.43 15.12 4.90
CA HIS A 56 3.72 14.70 4.34
C HIS A 56 3.76 13.18 4.18
N TYR A 57 4.69 12.71 3.36
CA TYR A 57 4.82 11.29 3.04
C TYR A 57 5.88 10.59 3.91
N LEU A 58 5.57 9.38 4.37
CA LEU A 58 6.52 8.54 5.07
C LEU A 58 7.50 7.89 4.08
N ASN A 59 8.80 8.14 4.26
CA ASN A 59 9.82 7.32 3.62
C ASN A 59 9.95 5.98 4.35
N ARG A 60 9.31 4.95 3.81
CA ARG A 60 9.29 3.59 4.38
C ARG A 60 10.68 3.03 4.68
N LYS A 61 11.70 3.38 3.91
CA LYS A 61 13.07 2.86 4.08
C LYS A 61 13.78 3.41 5.32
N LEU A 62 13.34 4.56 5.85
CA LEU A 62 13.93 5.18 7.03
C LEU A 62 13.34 4.63 8.34
N VAL A 63 12.25 3.88 8.27
CA VAL A 63 11.65 3.26 9.46
C VAL A 63 12.59 2.19 9.99
N ASN A 64 13.06 2.36 11.22
CA ASN A 64 14.00 1.47 11.90
C ASN A 64 13.42 0.84 13.18
N GLU A 65 12.29 1.36 13.67
CA GLU A 65 11.61 0.89 14.87
C GLU A 65 10.12 0.59 14.61
N LEU A 66 9.61 -0.40 15.35
CA LEU A 66 8.20 -0.78 15.35
C LEU A 66 7.76 -1.17 16.77
N ILE A 67 6.44 -1.23 16.96
CA ILE A 67 5.80 -1.72 18.17
C ILE A 67 4.93 -2.93 17.80
N CYS A 68 5.15 -4.05 18.48
CA CYS A 68 4.34 -5.26 18.34
C CYS A 68 2.91 -4.99 18.83
N THR A 69 1.88 -5.34 18.07
CA THR A 69 0.48 -5.15 18.50
C THR A 69 -0.02 -6.27 19.43
N GLU A 70 0.71 -7.39 19.52
CA GLU A 70 0.34 -8.51 20.40
C GLU A 70 0.82 -8.31 21.84
N CYS A 71 2.04 -7.82 22.04
CA CYS A 71 2.66 -7.67 23.35
C CYS A 71 3.21 -6.27 23.65
N ASP A 72 2.94 -5.29 22.79
CA ASP A 72 3.31 -3.87 22.94
C ASP A 72 4.83 -3.59 23.07
N THR A 73 5.67 -4.55 22.73
CA THR A 73 7.13 -4.39 22.71
C THR A 73 7.57 -3.49 21.57
N ARG A 74 8.16 -2.33 21.92
CA ARG A 74 8.92 -1.48 21.02
C ARG A 74 10.29 -2.08 20.75
N GLN A 75 10.66 -2.21 19.48
CA GLN A 75 11.85 -2.92 19.04
C GLN A 75 12.31 -2.44 17.66
N LYS A 76 13.48 -2.90 17.22
CA LYS A 76 13.96 -2.65 15.85
C LYS A 76 13.08 -3.38 14.83
N VAL A 77 13.10 -2.89 13.59
CA VAL A 77 12.39 -3.57 12.50
C VAL A 77 13.05 -4.92 12.22
N GLN A 78 12.24 -5.97 12.34
CA GLN A 78 12.59 -7.37 12.05
C GLN A 78 11.31 -8.14 11.70
N ALA A 79 11.42 -9.41 11.30
CA ALA A 79 10.27 -10.21 10.87
C ALA A 79 9.41 -10.74 12.03
N VAL A 80 10.02 -10.95 13.19
CA VAL A 80 9.44 -11.62 14.35
C VAL A 80 9.65 -10.78 15.60
N CYS A 81 8.64 -10.70 16.45
CA CYS A 81 8.75 -9.99 17.72
C CYS A 81 9.80 -10.64 18.63
N GLU A 82 10.76 -9.86 19.14
CA GLU A 82 11.81 -10.34 20.05
C GLU A 82 11.29 -10.79 21.41
N ASN A 83 10.10 -10.34 21.82
CA ASN A 83 9.52 -10.67 23.12
C ASN A 83 8.55 -11.85 23.05
N CYS A 84 7.52 -11.79 22.19
CA CYS A 84 6.48 -12.83 22.13
C CYS A 84 6.63 -13.82 20.98
N GLY A 85 7.62 -13.65 20.09
CA GLY A 85 7.87 -14.57 18.97
C GLY A 85 6.83 -14.52 17.84
N VAL A 86 5.86 -13.59 17.86
CA VAL A 86 4.88 -13.49 16.78
C VAL A 86 5.52 -12.98 15.50
N THR A 87 5.16 -13.56 14.36
CA THR A 87 5.55 -13.03 13.04
C THR A 87 4.64 -11.86 12.66
N PHE A 88 5.23 -10.75 12.21
CA PHE A 88 4.47 -9.52 11.93
C PHE A 88 3.65 -9.56 10.65
N GLY A 89 3.99 -10.43 9.70
CA GLY A 89 3.25 -10.70 8.49
C GLY A 89 3.76 -11.96 7.78
N LYS A 90 2.86 -12.78 7.24
CA LYS A 90 3.22 -13.95 6.41
C LYS A 90 4.18 -13.58 5.28
N TYR A 91 3.88 -12.51 4.56
CA TYR A 91 4.83 -11.87 3.67
C TYR A 91 5.57 -10.77 4.43
N THR A 92 6.89 -10.87 4.46
CA THR A 92 7.78 -9.87 5.07
C THR A 92 8.84 -9.43 4.07
N CYS A 93 8.96 -8.12 3.87
CA CYS A 93 10.05 -7.51 3.10
C CYS A 93 10.69 -6.42 3.93
N LEU A 94 11.86 -6.70 4.51
CA LEU A 94 12.62 -5.75 5.34
C LEU A 94 13.24 -4.61 4.52
N ILE A 95 13.50 -4.82 3.23
CA ILE A 95 13.99 -3.75 2.33
C ILE A 95 12.94 -2.63 2.18
N CYS A 96 11.66 -3.01 2.16
CA CYS A 96 10.54 -2.08 2.00
C CYS A 96 9.82 -1.75 3.30
N ASN A 97 10.16 -2.42 4.42
CA ASN A 97 9.37 -2.43 5.64
C ASN A 97 7.89 -2.74 5.35
N LEU A 98 7.63 -3.82 4.62
CA LEU A 98 6.29 -4.30 4.30
C LEU A 98 6.02 -5.63 5.02
N PHE A 99 4.93 -5.67 5.77
CA PHE A 99 4.42 -6.84 6.48
C PHE A 99 2.94 -6.99 6.13
N ASP A 100 2.56 -8.16 5.62
CA ASP A 100 1.17 -8.46 5.23
C ASP A 100 0.87 -9.95 5.45
N ASP A 101 -0.23 -10.25 6.15
CA ASP A 101 -0.74 -11.61 6.38
C ASP A 101 -1.65 -12.09 5.25
N GLU A 102 -2.08 -11.18 4.37
CA GLU A 102 -2.80 -11.56 3.16
C GLU A 102 -1.83 -12.05 2.09
N ASP A 103 -2.09 -13.19 1.47
CA ASP A 103 -1.34 -13.63 0.30
C ASP A 103 -1.89 -12.93 -0.95
N LYS A 104 -1.21 -11.87 -1.39
CA LYS A 104 -1.47 -11.17 -2.66
C LYS A 104 -0.44 -11.56 -3.72
N LYS A 105 0.27 -12.67 -3.50
CA LYS A 105 1.47 -13.07 -4.26
C LYS A 105 2.48 -11.92 -4.31
N GLN A 106 2.72 -11.27 -3.19
CA GLN A 106 3.67 -10.16 -3.11
C GLN A 106 5.09 -10.64 -3.39
N TYR A 107 5.89 -9.80 -4.04
CA TYR A 107 7.31 -10.06 -4.24
C TYR A 107 8.10 -8.76 -4.32
N HIS A 108 9.35 -8.76 -3.86
CA HIS A 108 10.24 -7.62 -4.01
C HIS A 108 10.87 -7.64 -5.41
N CYS A 109 10.74 -6.55 -6.17
CA CYS A 109 11.50 -6.40 -7.41
C CYS A 109 12.72 -5.54 -7.14
N ASP A 110 13.92 -6.12 -7.28
CA ASP A 110 15.18 -5.41 -7.02
C ASP A 110 15.40 -4.24 -7.99
N GLY A 111 15.10 -4.43 -9.29
CA GLY A 111 15.19 -3.36 -10.30
C GLY A 111 14.26 -2.17 -10.03
N CYS A 112 13.06 -2.39 -9.49
CA CYS A 112 12.20 -1.29 -9.04
C CYS A 112 12.55 -0.79 -7.62
N GLY A 113 13.19 -1.61 -6.79
CA GLY A 113 13.40 -1.34 -5.37
C GLY A 113 12.11 -1.26 -4.53
N ILE A 114 11.01 -1.84 -5.02
CA ILE A 114 9.70 -1.84 -4.34
C ILE A 114 9.03 -3.22 -4.40
N CYS A 115 8.14 -3.50 -3.44
CA CYS A 115 7.29 -4.68 -3.51
C CYS A 115 6.18 -4.50 -4.55
N ARG A 116 6.00 -5.51 -5.39
CA ARG A 116 4.88 -5.63 -6.34
C ARG A 116 3.95 -6.76 -5.88
N VAL A 117 2.77 -6.82 -6.48
CA VAL A 117 1.75 -7.83 -6.19
C VAL A 117 1.46 -8.65 -7.44
N GLY A 118 0.93 -9.86 -7.25
CA GLY A 118 0.52 -10.71 -8.36
C GLY A 118 1.54 -11.75 -8.82
N GLY A 119 2.59 -12.05 -8.05
CA GLY A 119 3.44 -13.22 -8.27
C GLY A 119 4.63 -12.95 -9.20
N ARG A 120 5.83 -13.29 -8.73
CA ARG A 120 7.08 -13.05 -9.47
C ARG A 120 7.11 -13.76 -10.83
N ASP A 121 6.47 -14.91 -10.92
CA ASP A 121 6.39 -15.74 -12.13
C ASP A 121 5.57 -15.12 -13.27
N ARG A 122 4.67 -14.18 -12.95
CA ARG A 122 3.81 -13.51 -13.96
C ARG A 122 4.39 -12.21 -14.49
N PHE A 123 5.48 -11.72 -13.91
CA PHE A 123 6.09 -10.45 -14.30
C PHE A 123 7.60 -10.58 -14.47
N PHE A 124 8.15 -9.85 -15.44
CA PHE A 124 9.59 -9.64 -15.56
C PHE A 124 9.90 -8.17 -15.37
N HIS A 125 11.11 -7.86 -14.91
CA HIS A 125 11.59 -6.49 -14.88
C HIS A 125 12.25 -6.16 -16.22
N CYS A 126 11.80 -5.10 -16.89
CA CYS A 126 12.46 -4.57 -18.07
C CYS A 126 13.37 -3.42 -17.66
N GLU A 127 14.69 -3.64 -17.70
CA GLU A 127 15.70 -2.65 -17.32
C GLU A 127 15.60 -1.36 -18.14
N ARG A 128 15.31 -1.48 -19.44
CA ARG A 128 15.19 -0.31 -20.32
C ARG A 128 13.96 0.54 -19.96
N CYS A 129 12.83 -0.09 -19.68
CA CYS A 129 11.61 0.61 -19.26
C CYS A 129 11.66 1.03 -17.77
N ASN A 130 12.57 0.45 -17.00
CA ASN A 130 12.61 0.52 -15.54
C ASN A 130 11.24 0.17 -14.91
N MET A 131 10.60 -0.90 -15.40
CA MET A 131 9.25 -1.28 -15.00
C MET A 131 9.04 -2.80 -15.01
N CYS A 132 8.25 -3.30 -14.05
CA CYS A 132 7.74 -4.67 -14.09
C CYS A 132 6.60 -4.78 -15.09
N LEU A 133 6.72 -5.69 -16.06
CA LEU A 133 5.75 -5.93 -17.11
C LEU A 133 5.31 -7.40 -17.11
N PRO A 134 4.08 -7.73 -17.57
CA PRO A 134 3.65 -9.13 -17.70
C PRO A 134 4.59 -9.95 -18.58
N VAL A 135 4.91 -11.19 -18.19
CA VAL A 135 5.83 -12.08 -18.93
C VAL A 135 5.42 -12.33 -20.37
N GLN A 136 4.14 -12.18 -20.71
CA GLN A 136 3.65 -12.25 -22.09
C GLN A 136 4.34 -11.22 -22.99
N LEU A 137 4.58 -9.99 -22.50
CA LEU A 137 5.26 -8.91 -23.24
C LEU A 137 6.74 -9.18 -23.47
N GLN A 138 7.34 -10.10 -22.71
CA GLN A 138 8.68 -10.59 -22.99
C GLN A 138 8.70 -11.53 -24.20
N ARG A 139 7.60 -12.29 -24.41
CA ARG A 139 7.48 -13.30 -25.48
C ARG A 139 7.03 -12.71 -26.81
N VAL A 140 5.97 -11.88 -26.79
CA VAL A 140 5.45 -11.23 -28.01
C VAL A 140 6.26 -10.00 -28.42
N GLY A 141 7.14 -9.53 -27.55
CA GLY A 141 7.88 -8.28 -27.71
C GLY A 141 7.06 -7.08 -27.29
N HIS A 142 7.71 -6.10 -26.65
CA HIS A 142 7.14 -4.78 -26.39
C HIS A 142 8.11 -3.71 -26.88
N ARG A 143 7.57 -2.58 -27.34
CA ARG A 143 8.38 -1.41 -27.65
C ARG A 143 8.78 -0.75 -26.34
N CYS A 144 10.05 -0.81 -25.98
CA CYS A 144 10.53 -0.13 -24.79
C CYS A 144 10.43 1.39 -24.96
N VAL A 145 9.88 2.05 -23.95
CA VAL A 145 10.00 3.50 -23.74
C VAL A 145 10.90 3.68 -22.53
N GLU A 146 12.02 4.34 -22.72
CA GLU A 146 13.05 4.44 -21.69
C GLU A 146 12.54 5.23 -20.48
N ASN A 147 12.78 4.69 -19.27
CA ASN A 147 12.39 5.33 -18.01
C ASN A 147 10.90 5.70 -17.92
N VAL A 148 10.03 5.04 -18.67
CA VAL A 148 8.61 5.42 -18.79
C VAL A 148 7.89 5.53 -17.45
N SER A 149 8.27 4.68 -16.48
CA SER A 149 7.65 4.69 -15.15
C SER A 149 8.14 5.82 -14.24
N ARG A 150 9.22 6.53 -14.60
CA ARG A 150 9.83 7.62 -13.81
C ARG A 150 9.20 8.98 -14.08
N SER A 151 8.23 9.06 -14.98
CA SER A 151 7.46 10.27 -15.24
C SER A 151 6.19 10.29 -14.39
N ASN A 152 5.69 11.48 -14.08
CA ASN A 152 4.39 11.65 -13.45
C ASN A 152 3.26 11.44 -14.47
N CYS A 153 2.08 11.07 -13.98
CA CYS A 153 0.89 11.00 -14.82
C CYS A 153 0.60 12.39 -15.41
N PRO A 154 0.52 12.54 -16.75
CA PRO A 154 0.30 13.86 -17.37
C PRO A 154 -1.07 14.48 -17.08
N VAL A 155 -1.99 13.71 -16.48
CA VAL A 155 -3.35 14.18 -16.14
C VAL A 155 -3.41 14.70 -14.71
N CYS A 156 -2.99 13.90 -13.72
CA CYS A 156 -3.07 14.27 -12.31
C CYS A 156 -1.75 14.77 -11.71
N LEU A 157 -0.66 14.72 -12.48
CA LEU A 157 0.70 15.12 -12.08
C LEU A 157 1.31 14.32 -10.92
N GLU A 158 0.68 13.21 -10.54
CA GLU A 158 1.17 12.31 -9.48
C GLU A 158 2.16 11.26 -10.00
N ASP A 159 3.06 10.81 -9.12
CA ASP A 159 4.08 9.81 -9.42
C ASP A 159 3.48 8.48 -9.91
N ILE A 160 4.03 7.92 -11.00
CA ILE A 160 3.61 6.62 -11.54
C ILE A 160 4.40 5.47 -10.91
N HIS A 161 5.68 5.68 -10.60
CA HIS A 161 6.60 4.60 -10.28
C HIS A 161 6.23 3.86 -8.99
N THR A 162 5.91 4.66 -7.96
CA THR A 162 5.67 4.20 -6.57
C THR A 162 4.20 4.27 -6.17
N SER A 163 3.33 4.78 -7.04
CA SER A 163 1.88 4.77 -6.86
C SER A 163 1.33 3.35 -6.87
N ARG A 164 0.23 3.16 -6.10
CA ARG A 164 -0.58 1.93 -6.12
C ARG A 164 -1.68 1.98 -7.17
N ILE A 165 -1.94 3.16 -7.72
CA ILE A 165 -3.00 3.32 -8.72
C ILE A 165 -2.53 2.55 -9.96
N PRO A 166 -3.29 1.54 -10.43
CA PRO A 166 -2.93 0.78 -11.61
C PRO A 166 -2.69 1.72 -12.78
N CYS A 167 -1.71 1.41 -13.62
CA CYS A 167 -1.44 2.19 -14.81
C CYS A 167 -2.02 1.49 -16.04
N HIS A 168 -2.41 2.30 -17.02
CA HIS A 168 -2.72 1.87 -18.37
C HIS A 168 -1.58 2.31 -19.30
N ILE A 169 -1.21 1.43 -20.23
CA ILE A 169 -0.20 1.70 -21.26
C ILE A 169 -0.93 1.64 -22.61
N PRO A 170 -1.31 2.77 -23.21
CA PRO A 170 -1.81 2.81 -24.57
C PRO A 170 -0.71 2.39 -25.56
N ASP A 171 -1.08 2.14 -26.81
CA ASP A 171 -0.13 1.69 -27.86
C ASP A 171 1.00 2.70 -28.13
N CYS A 172 0.78 3.98 -27.85
CA CYS A 172 1.80 5.02 -27.92
C CYS A 172 2.88 4.90 -26.81
N GLY A 173 2.67 4.03 -25.81
CA GLY A 173 3.63 3.71 -24.75
C GLY A 173 3.68 4.67 -23.56
N HIS A 174 2.88 5.76 -23.55
CA HIS A 174 2.88 6.74 -22.46
C HIS A 174 1.97 6.31 -21.31
N LEU A 175 2.54 6.12 -20.11
CA LEU A 175 1.81 5.66 -18.93
C LEU A 175 0.81 6.69 -18.42
N LEU A 176 -0.40 6.22 -18.12
CA LEU A 176 -1.44 6.97 -17.45
C LEU A 176 -1.91 6.17 -16.23
N HIS A 177 -2.25 6.84 -15.13
CA HIS A 177 -3.07 6.19 -14.11
C HIS A 177 -4.39 5.74 -14.75
N ARG A 178 -4.82 4.50 -14.47
CA ARG A 178 -6.04 3.92 -15.04
C ARG A 178 -7.28 4.79 -14.82
N PRO A 179 -7.52 5.37 -13.62
CA PRO A 179 -8.62 6.33 -13.44
C PRO A 179 -8.49 7.57 -14.33
N CYS A 180 -7.28 8.09 -14.52
CA CYS A 180 -7.04 9.25 -15.40
C CYS A 180 -7.30 8.90 -16.87
N PHE A 181 -6.89 7.71 -17.30
CA PHE A 181 -7.18 7.18 -18.64
C PHE A 181 -8.69 7.04 -18.86
N GLU A 182 -9.39 6.40 -17.92
CA GLU A 182 -10.85 6.21 -17.99
C GLU A 182 -11.60 7.56 -17.98
N GLN A 183 -11.15 8.53 -17.18
CA GLN A 183 -11.71 9.88 -17.15
C GLN A 183 -11.53 10.63 -18.48
N LEU A 184 -10.37 10.51 -19.13
CA LEU A 184 -10.14 11.10 -20.46
C LEU A 184 -11.13 10.53 -21.48
N LEU A 185 -11.29 9.20 -21.52
CA LEU A 185 -12.23 8.56 -22.44
C LEU A 185 -13.68 8.98 -22.17
N GLN A 186 -14.10 9.02 -20.90
CA GLN A 186 -15.45 9.45 -20.52
C GLN A 186 -15.73 10.92 -20.89
N SER A 187 -14.70 11.76 -20.92
CA SER A 187 -14.79 13.17 -21.31
C SER A 187 -14.71 13.40 -22.82
N GLY A 188 -14.58 12.33 -23.62
CA GLY A 188 -14.44 12.41 -25.08
C GLY A 188 -13.02 12.74 -25.57
N HIS A 189 -12.02 12.67 -24.70
CA HIS A 189 -10.61 12.90 -25.04
C HIS A 189 -9.90 11.58 -25.33
N TYR A 190 -9.83 11.22 -26.62
CA TYR A 190 -9.22 9.96 -27.08
C TYR A 190 -7.73 10.09 -27.42
N ALA A 191 -7.19 11.30 -27.51
CA ALA A 191 -5.79 11.55 -27.83
C ALA A 191 -4.92 11.53 -26.57
N CYS A 192 -3.75 10.90 -26.67
CA CYS A 192 -2.77 10.85 -25.59
C CYS A 192 -2.32 12.27 -25.23
N PRO A 193 -2.39 12.70 -23.95
CA PRO A 193 -2.02 14.05 -23.55
C PRO A 193 -0.53 14.36 -23.79
N THR A 194 0.32 13.34 -23.92
CA THR A 194 1.77 13.50 -24.14
C THR A 194 2.15 13.62 -25.61
N CYS A 195 1.51 12.86 -26.50
CA CYS A 195 1.96 12.73 -27.90
C CYS A 195 0.83 12.87 -28.94
N GLN A 196 -0.40 13.12 -28.51
CA GLN A 196 -1.60 13.29 -29.35
C GLN A 196 -1.98 12.09 -30.24
N THR A 197 -1.29 10.94 -30.10
CA THR A 197 -1.69 9.69 -30.75
C THR A 197 -2.97 9.15 -30.11
N SER A 198 -3.87 8.53 -30.89
CA SER A 198 -5.07 7.88 -30.36
C SER A 198 -4.70 6.85 -29.29
N MET A 199 -5.42 6.86 -28.17
CA MET A 199 -5.25 5.88 -27.09
C MET A 199 -6.21 4.69 -27.21
N ILE A 200 -7.13 4.73 -28.17
CA ILE A 200 -8.04 3.63 -28.48
C ILE A 200 -7.91 3.27 -29.96
N ASP A 201 -8.18 2.00 -30.25
CA ASP A 201 -8.33 1.54 -31.61
C ASP A 201 -9.64 2.11 -32.19
N MET A 202 -9.51 2.95 -33.21
CA MET A 202 -10.63 3.60 -33.90
C MET A 202 -11.01 2.86 -35.20
N THR A 203 -10.36 1.72 -35.47
CA THR A 203 -10.64 0.89 -36.63
C THR A 203 -11.85 -0.02 -36.31
N ASN A 204 -13.00 0.30 -36.90
CA ASN A 204 -14.15 -0.60 -36.98
C ASN A 204 -13.94 -1.67 -38.05
#